data_AF-A0A3D5GBM1-F1
#
_entry.id   AF-A0A3D5GBM1-F1
#
_cell.length_a   1.000
_cell.length_b   1.000
_cell.length_c   1.000
_cell.angle_alpha   90.00
_cell.angle_beta   90.00
_cell.angle_gamma   90.00
#
_symmetry.space_group_name_H-M   'P 1'
#
loop_
_entity.id
_entity.type
_entity.pdbx_description
1 polymer ?
#
loop_
_entity_poly.entity_id
_entity_poly.type
_entity_poly.pdbx_seq_one_letter_code
_entity_poly.pdbx_strand_id
1 'polypeptide(L)'
;MANYAIFDEQFYLASYPWIKPAIDAGVIKSGLEHFQKFGEAAGLTKVSRYFDEATYLAGNPDLQPFVKTVNPNAPFATGLDHFIQFGYDEGQRRTQVSPDYNEDFYLANNSELQSFIGPNAPFKSGYQHFVQFGAKEGRFGTSFFEPEYLKKNPDIVPFVNSGTLKTGRDHYFNFGQFEPNRSATFVGSRSNDIITGVGVGNVEEIGVEVGIDPTGNRQYESFGTNEFDVLIGSPGVDTFVLGVPPTAGNFNATPLYLGNGQATIRNFDIAKDLIQLQGNSLNDGYSLNPVGSNLSIQRFGDVLGVIEGGASLNLIFLEANGNGTFMIG
;
A
#
# COMPACT_ATOMS: atom_id res chain seq x y z
N MET A 1 -17.32 -23.39 -9.69
CA MET A 1 -17.16 -23.00 -11.12
C MET A 1 -15.94 -22.10 -11.16
N ALA A 2 -15.04 -22.24 -12.13
CA ALA A 2 -13.84 -21.41 -12.22
C ALA A 2 -14.19 -19.91 -12.26
N ASN A 3 -13.50 -19.11 -11.46
CA ASN A 3 -13.70 -17.67 -11.35
C ASN A 3 -12.48 -16.91 -11.91
N TYR A 4 -12.65 -16.30 -13.08
CA TYR A 4 -11.60 -15.56 -13.80
C TYR A 4 -11.59 -14.06 -13.51
N ALA A 5 -12.21 -13.59 -12.41
CA ALA A 5 -12.28 -12.17 -12.09
C ALA A 5 -10.90 -11.49 -11.96
N ILE A 6 -9.86 -12.26 -11.64
CA ILE A 6 -8.46 -11.80 -11.55
C ILE A 6 -7.84 -11.46 -12.90
N PHE A 7 -8.39 -11.99 -13.99
CA PHE A 7 -7.77 -11.94 -15.29
C PHE A 7 -7.71 -10.51 -15.84
N ASP A 8 -6.49 -10.06 -16.13
CA ASP A 8 -6.17 -8.77 -16.74
C ASP A 8 -5.68 -9.01 -18.17
N GLU A 9 -6.54 -8.71 -19.14
CA GLU A 9 -6.28 -8.92 -20.56
C GLU A 9 -5.03 -8.18 -21.04
N GLN A 10 -4.82 -6.93 -20.62
CA GLN A 10 -3.69 -6.14 -21.06
C GLN A 10 -2.39 -6.71 -20.49
N PHE A 11 -2.37 -7.01 -19.19
CA PHE A 11 -1.21 -7.60 -18.53
C PHE A 11 -0.86 -8.98 -19.08
N TYR A 12 -1.87 -9.81 -19.35
CA TYR A 12 -1.67 -11.14 -19.92
C TYR A 12 -1.05 -11.08 -21.32
N LEU A 13 -1.56 -10.20 -22.19
CA LEU A 13 -1.01 -10.04 -23.55
C LEU A 13 0.38 -9.38 -23.55
N ALA A 14 0.67 -8.50 -22.59
CA ALA A 14 2.02 -7.98 -22.38
C ALA A 14 2.99 -9.06 -21.88
N SER A 15 2.51 -9.97 -21.03
CA SER A 15 3.29 -11.10 -20.50
C SER A 15 3.51 -12.22 -21.52
N TYR A 16 2.58 -12.38 -22.47
CA TYR A 16 2.62 -13.39 -23.52
C TYR A 16 2.34 -12.80 -24.92
N PRO A 17 3.25 -11.96 -25.47
CA PRO A 17 3.00 -11.22 -26.71
C PRO A 17 2.77 -12.10 -27.95
N TRP A 18 3.26 -13.35 -27.90
CA TRP A 18 3.10 -14.36 -28.95
C TRP A 18 1.64 -14.81 -29.18
N ILE A 19 0.71 -14.44 -28.29
CA ILE A 19 -0.72 -14.71 -28.43
C ILE A 19 -1.38 -13.75 -29.42
N LYS A 20 -0.87 -12.50 -29.52
CA LYS A 20 -1.50 -11.43 -30.30
C LYS A 20 -1.74 -11.80 -31.78
N PRO A 21 -0.80 -12.45 -32.51
CA PRO A 21 -1.05 -12.86 -33.89
C PRO A 21 -2.27 -13.79 -34.05
N ALA A 22 -2.56 -14.65 -33.08
CA ALA A 22 -3.71 -15.55 -33.14
C ALA A 22 -5.04 -14.81 -32.89
N ILE A 23 -5.02 -13.75 -32.09
CA ILE A 23 -6.16 -12.84 -31.90
C ILE A 23 -6.39 -12.02 -33.17
N ASP A 24 -5.32 -11.42 -33.71
CA ASP A 24 -5.40 -10.60 -34.94
C ASP A 24 -5.92 -11.41 -36.14
N ALA A 25 -5.57 -12.70 -36.21
CA ALA A 25 -6.03 -13.64 -37.23
C ALA A 25 -7.45 -14.20 -36.97
N GLY A 26 -8.08 -13.86 -35.84
CA GLY A 26 -9.42 -14.33 -35.46
C GLY A 26 -9.49 -15.82 -35.08
N VAL A 27 -8.35 -16.47 -34.81
CA VAL A 27 -8.28 -17.88 -34.38
C VAL A 27 -8.79 -18.03 -32.94
N ILE A 28 -8.55 -17.01 -32.11
CA ILE A 28 -9.05 -16.84 -30.75
C ILE A 28 -9.58 -15.40 -30.60
N LYS A 29 -10.53 -15.17 -29.71
CA LYS A 29 -11.21 -13.86 -29.55
C LYS A 29 -10.51 -12.94 -28.54
N SER A 30 -9.79 -13.51 -27.58
CA SER A 30 -9.12 -12.76 -26.51
C SER A 30 -8.01 -13.57 -25.85
N GLY A 31 -7.18 -12.88 -25.06
CA GLY A 31 -6.24 -13.47 -24.12
C GLY A 31 -6.95 -14.34 -23.09
N LEU A 32 -8.11 -13.93 -22.59
CA LEU A 32 -8.92 -14.76 -21.69
C LEU A 32 -9.34 -16.08 -22.34
N GLU A 33 -9.78 -16.07 -23.59
CA GLU A 33 -10.12 -17.32 -24.31
C GLU A 33 -8.88 -18.21 -24.47
N HIS A 34 -7.73 -17.62 -24.82
CA HIS A 34 -6.48 -18.36 -24.88
C HIS A 34 -6.12 -18.99 -23.53
N PHE A 35 -6.22 -18.23 -22.44
CA PHE A 35 -5.91 -18.72 -21.11
C PHE A 35 -6.81 -19.89 -20.72
N GLN A 36 -8.13 -19.75 -20.87
CA GLN A 36 -9.12 -20.79 -20.54
C GLN A 36 -8.95 -22.07 -21.36
N LYS A 37 -8.59 -21.95 -22.65
CA LYS A 37 -8.46 -23.12 -23.53
C LYS A 37 -7.09 -23.79 -23.46
N PHE A 38 -6.04 -23.01 -23.22
CA PHE A 38 -4.67 -23.46 -23.39
C PHE A 38 -3.76 -23.04 -22.23
N GLY A 39 -3.83 -21.77 -21.84
CA GLY A 39 -2.88 -21.19 -20.89
C GLY A 39 -2.93 -21.81 -19.49
N GLU A 40 -4.11 -22.11 -18.97
CA GLU A 40 -4.30 -22.72 -17.65
C GLU A 40 -3.64 -24.10 -17.58
N ALA A 41 -3.94 -24.98 -18.55
CA ALA A 41 -3.32 -26.30 -18.66
C ALA A 41 -1.81 -26.24 -18.97
N ALA A 42 -1.36 -25.20 -19.68
CA ALA A 42 0.04 -24.95 -19.98
C ALA A 42 0.82 -24.30 -18.82
N GLY A 43 0.17 -24.03 -17.68
CA GLY A 43 0.81 -23.46 -16.50
C GLY A 43 1.19 -21.98 -16.63
N LEU A 44 0.46 -21.22 -17.45
CA LEU A 44 0.69 -19.78 -17.61
C LEU A 44 0.07 -19.00 -16.44
N THR A 45 0.89 -18.54 -15.49
CA THR A 45 0.40 -17.92 -14.26
C THR A 45 0.35 -16.39 -14.28
N LYS A 46 0.94 -15.72 -15.28
CA LYS A 46 0.98 -14.24 -15.38
C LYS A 46 -0.32 -13.69 -15.95
N VAL A 47 -1.43 -13.89 -15.24
CA VAL A 47 -2.77 -13.46 -15.66
C VAL A 47 -3.19 -12.12 -15.11
N SER A 48 -2.49 -11.61 -14.10
CA SER A 48 -2.85 -10.37 -13.42
C SER A 48 -1.64 -9.75 -12.77
N ARG A 49 -1.64 -8.41 -12.71
CA ARG A 49 -0.70 -7.65 -11.89
C ARG A 49 -0.79 -7.96 -10.40
N TYR A 50 -1.94 -8.48 -9.94
CA TYR A 50 -2.22 -8.75 -8.52
C TYR A 50 -2.09 -10.24 -8.13
N PHE A 51 -1.63 -11.10 -9.03
CA PHE A 51 -1.33 -12.51 -8.72
C PHE A 51 0.15 -12.81 -8.90
N ASP A 52 0.76 -13.37 -7.87
CA ASP A 52 2.12 -13.89 -7.90
C ASP A 52 2.12 -15.32 -7.34
N GLU A 53 2.31 -16.29 -8.25
CA GLU A 53 2.29 -17.73 -7.94
C GLU A 53 3.24 -18.11 -6.81
N ALA A 54 4.46 -17.55 -6.81
CA ALA A 54 5.46 -17.85 -5.80
C ALA A 54 5.02 -17.35 -4.41
N THR A 55 4.49 -16.12 -4.35
CA THR A 55 3.91 -15.54 -3.14
C THR A 55 2.73 -16.37 -2.65
N TYR A 56 1.83 -16.77 -3.56
CA TYR A 56 0.67 -17.58 -3.22
C TYR A 56 1.06 -18.94 -2.62
N LEU A 57 2.00 -19.65 -3.22
CA LEU A 57 2.44 -20.95 -2.69
C LEU A 57 3.27 -20.83 -1.40
N ALA A 58 4.01 -19.72 -1.23
CA ALA A 58 4.75 -19.44 0.00
C ALA A 58 3.81 -19.15 1.18
N GLY A 59 2.73 -18.39 0.94
CA GLY A 59 1.71 -18.09 1.94
C GLY A 59 0.75 -19.25 2.23
N ASN A 60 0.70 -20.24 1.35
CA ASN A 60 -0.20 -21.39 1.44
C ASN A 60 0.56 -22.72 1.34
N PRO A 61 1.42 -23.05 2.33
CA PRO A 61 2.21 -24.27 2.30
C PRO A 61 1.36 -25.55 2.28
N ASP A 62 0.10 -25.47 2.72
CA ASP A 62 -0.87 -26.57 2.65
C ASP A 62 -1.25 -26.95 1.21
N LEU A 63 -1.08 -26.04 0.24
CA LEU A 63 -1.38 -26.28 -1.17
C LEU A 63 -0.23 -26.94 -1.93
N GLN A 64 1.00 -26.88 -1.43
CA GLN A 64 2.18 -27.37 -2.15
C GLN A 64 2.07 -28.84 -2.61
N PRO A 65 1.54 -29.80 -1.81
CA PRO A 65 1.37 -31.17 -2.26
C PRO A 65 0.35 -31.34 -3.40
N PHE A 66 -0.51 -30.34 -3.61
CA PHE A 66 -1.63 -30.38 -4.57
C PHE A 66 -1.37 -29.60 -5.85
N VAL A 67 -0.17 -29.07 -6.07
CA VAL A 67 0.18 -28.28 -7.26
C VAL A 67 1.29 -28.95 -8.08
N LYS A 68 1.11 -29.06 -9.40
CA LYS A 68 2.01 -29.79 -10.31
C LYS A 68 3.40 -29.19 -10.45
N THR A 69 3.55 -27.88 -10.24
CA THR A 69 4.86 -27.21 -10.22
C THR A 69 5.75 -27.70 -9.06
N VAL A 70 5.15 -28.32 -8.03
CA VAL A 70 5.84 -28.90 -6.87
C VAL A 70 5.75 -30.43 -6.85
N ASN A 71 4.57 -30.99 -7.16
CA ASN A 71 4.30 -32.43 -7.19
C ASN A 71 3.68 -32.83 -8.54
N PRO A 72 4.40 -33.48 -9.46
CA PRO A 72 3.90 -33.80 -10.81
C PRO A 72 2.58 -34.58 -10.89
N ASN A 73 2.20 -35.31 -9.82
CA ASN A 73 0.95 -36.09 -9.74
C ASN A 73 -0.22 -35.33 -9.11
N ALA A 74 -0.02 -34.06 -8.78
CA ALA A 74 -1.01 -33.19 -8.17
C ALA A 74 -2.24 -32.92 -9.07
N PRO A 75 -3.41 -32.61 -8.47
CA PRO A 75 -4.60 -32.26 -9.23
C PRO A 75 -4.50 -30.90 -9.93
N PHE A 76 -3.91 -29.88 -9.29
CA PHE A 76 -3.85 -28.52 -9.85
C PHE A 76 -2.61 -28.34 -10.72
N ALA A 77 -2.78 -27.73 -11.91
CA ALA A 77 -1.67 -27.38 -12.78
C ALA A 77 -0.72 -26.39 -12.10
N THR A 78 -1.28 -25.40 -11.42
CA THR A 78 -0.59 -24.30 -10.73
C THR A 78 -1.38 -23.90 -9.47
N GLY A 79 -0.78 -23.09 -8.61
CA GLY A 79 -1.45 -22.38 -7.52
C GLY A 79 -2.51 -21.43 -8.04
N LEU A 80 -2.29 -20.79 -9.20
CA LEU A 80 -3.33 -20.01 -9.89
C LEU A 80 -4.55 -20.86 -10.23
N ASP A 81 -4.36 -22.06 -10.76
CA ASP A 81 -5.44 -23.00 -11.09
C ASP A 81 -6.27 -23.34 -9.84
N HIS A 82 -5.61 -23.62 -8.71
CA HIS A 82 -6.30 -23.72 -7.43
C HIS A 82 -7.05 -22.43 -7.04
N PHE A 83 -6.40 -21.27 -7.13
CA PHE A 83 -6.98 -19.99 -6.73
C PHE A 83 -8.26 -19.65 -7.52
N ILE A 84 -8.24 -19.86 -8.84
CA ILE A 84 -9.38 -19.63 -9.73
C ILE A 84 -10.54 -20.61 -9.45
N GLN A 85 -10.24 -21.86 -9.09
CA GLN A 85 -11.25 -22.87 -8.81
C GLN A 85 -11.85 -22.77 -7.39
N PHE A 86 -11.02 -22.45 -6.39
CA PHE A 86 -11.38 -22.54 -4.96
C PHE A 86 -11.00 -21.31 -4.15
N GLY A 87 -9.91 -20.62 -4.51
CA GLY A 87 -9.30 -19.57 -3.68
C GLY A 87 -10.25 -18.43 -3.32
N TYR A 88 -11.11 -18.01 -4.25
CA TYR A 88 -12.15 -17.02 -3.96
C TYR A 88 -13.14 -17.48 -2.89
N ASP A 89 -13.59 -18.73 -2.95
CA ASP A 89 -14.60 -19.28 -2.02
C ASP A 89 -14.00 -19.59 -0.64
N GLU A 90 -12.70 -19.92 -0.59
CA GLU A 90 -11.95 -20.07 0.67
C GLU A 90 -11.67 -18.73 1.38
N GLY A 91 -11.94 -17.60 0.72
CA GLY A 91 -11.96 -16.26 1.32
C GLY A 91 -10.62 -15.84 1.93
N GLN A 92 -10.66 -15.31 3.15
CA GLN A 92 -9.49 -14.77 3.88
C GLN A 92 -8.31 -15.75 4.00
N ARG A 93 -8.55 -17.07 3.90
CA ARG A 93 -7.48 -18.07 3.93
C ARG A 93 -6.52 -17.94 2.74
N ARG A 94 -6.96 -17.37 1.61
CA ARG A 94 -6.26 -17.39 0.32
C ARG A 94 -5.93 -15.99 -0.22
N THR A 95 -5.76 -15.01 0.65
CA THR A 95 -5.52 -13.60 0.27
C THR A 95 -4.04 -13.22 0.19
N GLN A 96 -3.12 -14.09 0.62
CA GLN A 96 -1.68 -13.93 0.41
C GLN A 96 -1.31 -14.25 -1.05
N VAL A 97 -1.66 -13.35 -1.96
CA VAL A 97 -1.68 -13.58 -3.42
C VAL A 97 -0.60 -12.85 -4.19
N SER A 98 -0.12 -11.70 -3.69
CA SER A 98 0.99 -10.95 -4.27
C SER A 98 1.55 -9.97 -3.26
N PRO A 99 2.79 -9.47 -3.45
CA PRO A 99 3.32 -8.38 -2.64
C PRO A 99 2.53 -7.07 -2.77
N ASP A 100 1.74 -6.91 -3.83
CA ASP A 100 0.92 -5.73 -4.11
C ASP A 100 -0.42 -5.72 -3.36
N TYR A 101 -0.66 -6.70 -2.48
CA TYR A 101 -1.88 -6.78 -1.70
C TYR A 101 -1.65 -7.33 -0.29
N ASN A 102 -2.25 -6.69 0.70
CA ASN A 102 -2.30 -7.08 2.09
C ASN A 102 -3.76 -6.98 2.57
N GLU A 103 -4.35 -8.11 2.98
CA GLU A 103 -5.76 -8.17 3.39
C GLU A 103 -6.07 -7.32 4.62
N ASP A 104 -5.21 -7.38 5.64
CA ASP A 104 -5.43 -6.67 6.90
C ASP A 104 -5.38 -5.15 6.67
N PHE A 105 -4.35 -4.69 5.95
CA PHE A 105 -4.24 -3.29 5.55
C PHE A 105 -5.44 -2.86 4.70
N TYR A 106 -5.79 -3.63 3.67
CA TYR A 106 -6.89 -3.26 2.78
C TYR A 106 -8.23 -3.17 3.52
N LEU A 107 -8.52 -4.06 4.47
CA LEU A 107 -9.76 -3.97 5.25
C LEU A 107 -9.73 -2.83 6.29
N ALA A 108 -8.56 -2.51 6.85
CA ALA A 108 -8.40 -1.43 7.82
C ALA A 108 -8.46 -0.04 7.15
N ASN A 109 -7.90 0.11 5.94
CA ASN A 109 -7.90 1.34 5.14
C ASN A 109 -9.17 1.49 4.26
N ASN A 110 -10.12 0.56 4.38
CA ASN A 110 -11.39 0.61 3.66
C ASN A 110 -12.49 0.08 4.59
N SER A 111 -12.57 0.67 5.78
CA SER A 111 -13.39 0.17 6.90
C SER A 111 -14.89 0.09 6.58
N GLU A 112 -15.37 0.89 5.62
CA GLU A 112 -16.74 0.84 5.13
C GLU A 112 -17.07 -0.48 4.39
N LEU A 113 -16.04 -1.17 3.89
CA LEU A 113 -16.20 -2.46 3.21
C LEU A 113 -16.48 -3.61 4.18
N GLN A 114 -16.18 -3.48 5.47
CA GLN A 114 -16.24 -4.59 6.42
C GLN A 114 -17.60 -5.31 6.43
N SER A 115 -18.71 -4.57 6.30
CA SER A 115 -20.07 -5.14 6.24
C SER A 115 -20.37 -5.96 4.97
N PHE A 116 -19.55 -5.83 3.93
CA PHE A 116 -19.67 -6.53 2.65
C PHE A 116 -18.69 -7.69 2.49
N ILE A 117 -17.82 -7.92 3.48
CA ILE A 117 -16.82 -9.00 3.49
C ILE A 117 -17.23 -10.10 4.47
N GLY A 118 -17.23 -11.35 4.02
CA GLY A 118 -17.41 -12.52 4.87
C GLY A 118 -18.09 -13.71 4.17
N PRO A 119 -18.26 -14.84 4.89
CA PRO A 119 -18.76 -16.09 4.29
C PRO A 119 -20.14 -15.98 3.66
N ASN A 120 -21.00 -15.11 4.19
CA ASN A 120 -22.37 -14.87 3.70
C ASN A 120 -22.54 -13.48 3.05
N ALA A 121 -21.45 -12.72 2.93
CA ALA A 121 -21.47 -11.40 2.33
C ALA A 121 -21.25 -11.46 0.81
N PRO A 122 -21.46 -10.35 0.08
CA PRO A 122 -21.21 -10.29 -1.36
C PRO A 122 -19.78 -10.67 -1.77
N PHE A 123 -18.80 -10.38 -0.91
CA PHE A 123 -17.40 -10.73 -1.10
C PHE A 123 -16.91 -11.64 0.03
N LYS A 124 -16.11 -12.65 -0.31
CA LYS A 124 -15.53 -13.60 0.66
C LYS A 124 -14.26 -13.06 1.32
N SER A 125 -13.62 -12.07 0.71
CA SER A 125 -12.42 -11.40 1.19
C SER A 125 -12.35 -9.98 0.65
N GLY A 126 -11.56 -9.12 1.30
CA GLY A 126 -11.16 -7.83 0.76
C GLY A 126 -10.48 -8.00 -0.59
N TYR A 127 -9.70 -9.06 -0.77
CA TYR A 127 -9.00 -9.31 -2.03
C TYR A 127 -9.96 -9.50 -3.19
N GLN A 128 -11.07 -10.21 -2.97
CA GLN A 128 -12.10 -10.37 -3.99
C GLN A 128 -12.69 -9.02 -4.39
N HIS A 129 -12.98 -8.16 -3.41
CA HIS A 129 -13.45 -6.81 -3.69
C HIS A 129 -12.39 -5.99 -4.45
N PHE A 130 -11.13 -6.02 -3.99
CA PHE A 130 -10.03 -5.26 -4.59
C PHE A 130 -9.86 -5.57 -6.08
N VAL A 131 -9.82 -6.85 -6.43
CA VAL A 131 -9.67 -7.31 -7.81
C VAL A 131 -10.86 -6.93 -8.69
N GLN A 132 -12.09 -7.05 -8.16
CA GLN A 132 -13.29 -6.80 -8.96
C GLN A 132 -13.61 -5.31 -9.12
N PHE A 133 -13.36 -4.53 -8.06
CA PHE A 133 -13.77 -3.14 -7.92
C PHE A 133 -12.63 -2.24 -7.45
N GLY A 134 -11.99 -2.55 -6.32
CA GLY A 134 -11.11 -1.62 -5.61
C GLY A 134 -9.97 -1.03 -6.46
N ALA A 135 -9.28 -1.84 -7.26
CA ALA A 135 -8.22 -1.35 -8.15
C ALA A 135 -8.73 -0.35 -9.20
N LYS A 136 -9.97 -0.51 -9.69
CA LYS A 136 -10.61 0.43 -10.63
C LYS A 136 -11.13 1.70 -9.94
N GLU A 137 -11.45 1.59 -8.65
CA GLU A 137 -11.82 2.72 -7.79
C GLU A 137 -10.60 3.54 -7.34
N GLY A 138 -9.38 3.11 -7.68
CA GLY A 138 -8.14 3.76 -7.26
C GLY A 138 -7.72 3.44 -5.82
N ARG A 139 -8.36 2.42 -5.20
CA ARG A 139 -7.90 1.86 -3.92
C ARG A 139 -6.59 1.10 -4.14
N PHE A 140 -5.80 1.00 -3.09
CA PHE A 140 -4.49 0.37 -3.12
C PHE A 140 -4.37 -0.67 -2.00
N GLY A 141 -3.58 -1.72 -2.23
CA GLY A 141 -3.60 -2.93 -1.40
C GLY A 141 -2.58 -2.99 -0.27
N THR A 142 -1.71 -1.99 -0.12
CA THR A 142 -0.60 -2.00 0.86
C THR A 142 -0.36 -0.61 1.41
N SER A 143 0.48 -0.45 2.44
CA SER A 143 0.87 0.87 2.93
C SER A 143 1.56 1.77 1.90
N PHE A 144 2.11 1.23 0.80
CA PHE A 144 2.66 2.05 -0.27
C PHE A 144 1.57 2.81 -1.02
N PHE A 145 1.62 4.15 -0.99
CA PHE A 145 0.60 5.01 -1.57
C PHE A 145 0.79 5.17 -3.09
N GLU A 146 0.48 4.10 -3.83
CA GLU A 146 0.69 3.99 -5.27
C GLU A 146 0.04 5.11 -6.10
N PRO A 147 -1.21 5.56 -5.84
CA PRO A 147 -1.81 6.64 -6.63
C PRO A 147 -0.96 7.91 -6.65
N GLU A 148 -0.38 8.27 -5.51
CA GLU A 148 0.49 9.44 -5.42
C GLU A 148 1.84 9.19 -6.09
N TYR A 149 2.40 7.99 -5.94
CA TYR A 149 3.61 7.61 -6.63
C TYR A 149 3.46 7.73 -8.15
N LEU A 150 2.38 7.21 -8.74
CA LEU A 150 2.14 7.32 -10.18
C LEU A 150 1.90 8.76 -10.64
N LYS A 151 1.25 9.59 -9.81
CA LYS A 151 1.06 11.03 -10.08
C LYS A 151 2.39 11.79 -10.12
N LYS A 152 3.32 11.47 -9.21
CA LYS A 152 4.67 12.07 -9.16
C LYS A 152 5.62 11.53 -10.25
N ASN A 153 5.31 10.38 -10.83
CA ASN A 153 6.17 9.66 -11.77
C ASN A 153 5.42 9.36 -13.08
N PRO A 154 5.02 10.39 -13.86
CA PRO A 154 4.23 10.21 -15.07
C PRO A 154 4.96 9.45 -16.18
N ASP A 155 6.29 9.33 -16.10
CA ASP A 155 7.14 8.61 -17.03
C ASP A 155 6.89 7.08 -17.01
N ILE A 156 6.49 6.52 -15.87
CA ILE A 156 6.23 5.07 -15.74
C ILE A 156 4.78 4.68 -16.02
N VAL A 157 3.85 5.64 -15.97
CA VAL A 157 2.40 5.41 -16.14
C VAL A 157 2.05 4.68 -17.44
N PRO A 158 2.64 5.01 -18.62
CA PRO A 158 2.37 4.28 -19.84
C PRO A 158 2.72 2.79 -19.75
N PHE A 159 3.77 2.42 -19.01
CA PHE A 159 4.22 1.03 -18.88
C PHE A 159 3.37 0.23 -17.88
N VAL A 160 2.84 0.88 -16.84
CA VAL A 160 1.85 0.27 -15.95
C VAL A 160 0.53 0.07 -16.71
N ASN A 161 0.09 1.07 -17.47
CA ASN A 161 -1.13 0.99 -18.28
C ASN A 161 -1.05 -0.04 -19.40
N SER A 162 0.14 -0.27 -19.98
CA SER A 162 0.34 -1.32 -20.98
C SER A 162 0.47 -2.72 -20.38
N GLY A 163 0.54 -2.84 -19.04
CA GLY A 163 0.82 -4.10 -18.34
C GLY A 163 2.26 -4.59 -18.48
N THR A 164 3.18 -3.75 -18.99
CA THR A 164 4.61 -4.07 -19.10
C THR A 164 5.30 -4.01 -17.73
N LEU A 165 4.86 -3.07 -16.88
CA LEU A 165 5.14 -3.06 -15.45
C LEU A 165 3.90 -3.53 -14.70
N LYS A 166 4.08 -4.27 -13.59
CA LYS A 166 2.95 -4.79 -12.79
C LYS A 166 2.18 -3.63 -12.15
N THR A 167 2.88 -2.83 -11.35
CA THR A 167 2.34 -1.75 -10.53
C THR A 167 3.42 -0.67 -10.36
N GLY A 168 3.03 0.54 -9.97
CA GLY A 168 3.96 1.57 -9.50
C GLY A 168 4.71 1.12 -8.24
N ARG A 169 4.07 0.30 -7.40
CA ARG A 169 4.72 -0.34 -6.24
C ARG A 169 5.85 -1.27 -6.70
N ASP A 170 5.59 -2.19 -7.63
CA ASP A 170 6.60 -3.10 -8.19
C ASP A 170 7.77 -2.30 -8.80
N HIS A 171 7.49 -1.22 -9.52
CA HIS A 171 8.52 -0.31 -10.01
C HIS A 171 9.36 0.29 -8.87
N TYR A 172 8.72 0.84 -7.83
CA TYR A 172 9.44 1.45 -6.72
C TYR A 172 10.33 0.43 -5.99
N PHE A 173 9.78 -0.72 -5.63
CA PHE A 173 10.52 -1.73 -4.87
C PHE A 173 11.61 -2.44 -5.70
N ASN A 174 11.53 -2.46 -7.04
CA ASN A 174 12.60 -3.04 -7.86
C ASN A 174 13.63 -2.01 -8.35
N PHE A 175 13.25 -0.75 -8.49
CA PHE A 175 14.08 0.30 -9.10
C PHE A 175 14.05 1.59 -8.29
N GLY A 176 12.86 2.16 -8.10
CA GLY A 176 12.70 3.52 -7.57
C GLY A 176 13.30 3.74 -6.18
N GLN A 177 13.30 2.74 -5.31
CA GLN A 177 13.90 2.84 -3.97
C GLN A 177 15.41 3.12 -4.01
N PHE A 178 16.08 2.84 -5.12
CA PHE A 178 17.52 3.10 -5.31
C PHE A 178 17.81 4.40 -6.06
N GLU A 179 16.77 5.16 -6.43
CA GLU A 179 16.87 6.41 -7.18
C GLU A 179 16.64 7.61 -6.24
N PRO A 180 17.65 8.46 -5.97
CA PRO A 180 17.49 9.60 -5.04
C PRO A 180 16.38 10.59 -5.43
N ASN A 181 16.02 10.66 -6.71
CA ASN A 181 14.97 11.54 -7.23
C ASN A 181 13.57 10.91 -7.19
N ARG A 182 13.43 9.66 -6.75
CA ARG A 182 12.12 9.02 -6.58
C ARG A 182 11.72 9.12 -5.13
N SER A 183 10.59 9.78 -4.89
CA SER A 183 9.99 9.85 -3.57
C SER A 183 8.87 8.82 -3.42
N ALA A 184 8.66 8.35 -2.20
CA ALA A 184 7.55 7.47 -1.85
C ALA A 184 6.81 7.99 -0.62
N THR A 185 5.54 7.64 -0.54
CA THR A 185 4.70 7.90 0.64
C THR A 185 4.17 6.56 1.12
N PHE A 186 4.31 6.32 2.41
CA PHE A 186 3.74 5.17 3.09
C PHE A 186 2.68 5.65 4.07
N VAL A 187 1.52 5.01 4.00
CA VAL A 187 0.33 5.38 4.77
C VAL A 187 -0.15 4.20 5.61
N GLY A 188 -0.75 4.49 6.77
CA GLY A 188 -1.34 3.50 7.65
C GLY A 188 -2.84 3.39 7.41
N SER A 189 -3.56 3.03 8.46
CA SER A 189 -4.96 2.63 8.43
C SER A 189 -5.69 3.17 9.67
N ARG A 190 -6.91 2.69 9.93
CA ARG A 190 -7.63 2.94 11.20
C ARG A 190 -7.23 1.95 12.31
N SER A 191 -6.00 1.49 12.31
CA SER A 191 -5.51 0.48 13.26
C SER A 191 -4.07 0.80 13.67
N ASN A 192 -3.49 -0.02 14.55
CA ASN A 192 -2.10 0.17 14.95
C ASN A 192 -1.19 -0.40 13.86
N ASP A 193 -0.48 0.47 13.16
CA ASP A 193 0.36 0.12 12.03
C ASP A 193 1.85 0.10 12.38
N ILE A 194 2.60 -0.74 11.68
CA ILE A 194 4.06 -0.65 11.61
C ILE A 194 4.41 -0.28 10.18
N ILE A 195 4.82 0.98 9.99
CA ILE A 195 5.23 1.53 8.72
C ILE A 195 6.75 1.58 8.70
N THR A 196 7.33 1.03 7.64
CA THR A 196 8.78 1.08 7.41
C THR A 196 9.03 1.79 6.10
N GLY A 197 9.62 2.97 6.18
CA GLY A 197 10.15 3.69 5.04
C GLY A 197 11.20 2.85 4.32
N VAL A 198 11.19 2.91 2.99
CA VAL A 198 12.15 2.20 2.14
C VAL A 198 12.60 3.14 1.04
N GLY A 199 13.91 3.25 0.85
CA GLY A 199 14.51 3.96 -0.27
C GLY A 199 15.60 4.95 0.14
N VAL A 200 16.27 5.53 -0.87
CA VAL A 200 17.34 6.52 -0.68
C VAL A 200 16.92 7.95 -1.05
N GLY A 201 15.72 8.12 -1.59
CA GLY A 201 15.11 9.42 -1.89
C GLY A 201 14.35 10.00 -0.70
N ASN A 202 13.43 10.93 -0.98
CA ASN A 202 12.54 11.46 0.05
C ASN A 202 11.40 10.46 0.34
N VAL A 203 11.22 10.08 1.59
CA VAL A 203 10.17 9.16 2.03
C VAL A 203 9.27 9.87 3.02
N GLU A 204 7.96 9.79 2.83
CA GLU A 204 6.97 10.36 3.74
C GLU A 204 6.21 9.22 4.42
N GLU A 205 6.03 9.34 5.73
CA GLU A 205 5.41 8.31 6.56
C GLU A 205 4.24 8.91 7.34
N ILE A 206 3.06 8.34 7.14
CA ILE A 206 1.79 8.81 7.68
C ILE A 206 1.10 7.63 8.33
N GLY A 207 1.01 7.55 9.65
CA GLY A 207 0.45 6.37 10.31
C GLY A 207 -1.08 6.21 10.21
N VAL A 208 -1.78 7.22 9.69
CA VAL A 208 -3.25 7.23 9.61
C VAL A 208 -3.77 6.81 8.24
N GLU A 209 -5.06 6.52 8.14
CA GLU A 209 -5.75 6.19 6.88
C GLU A 209 -5.73 7.38 5.91
N VAL A 210 -5.26 7.11 4.69
CA VAL A 210 -5.19 8.09 3.61
C VAL A 210 -5.85 7.54 2.36
N GLY A 211 -6.84 8.28 1.85
CA GLY A 211 -7.53 8.02 0.60
C GLY A 211 -7.18 9.02 -0.49
N ILE A 212 -7.93 8.93 -1.59
CA ILE A 212 -7.91 9.90 -2.69
C ILE A 212 -9.33 10.42 -2.93
N ASP A 213 -9.48 11.71 -3.16
CA ASP A 213 -10.75 12.27 -3.62
C ASP A 213 -11.01 11.98 -5.11
N PRO A 214 -12.22 12.29 -5.63
CA PRO A 214 -12.54 12.11 -7.04
C PRO A 214 -11.64 12.89 -8.02
N THR A 215 -10.81 13.82 -7.55
CA THR A 215 -9.84 14.57 -8.36
C THR A 215 -8.41 14.01 -8.27
N GLY A 216 -8.20 12.93 -7.51
CA GLY A 216 -6.91 12.29 -7.32
C GLY A 216 -5.97 13.08 -6.40
N ASN A 217 -6.54 13.86 -5.46
CA ASN A 217 -5.78 14.49 -4.38
C ASN A 217 -5.94 13.72 -3.08
N ARG A 218 -4.92 13.81 -2.23
CA ARG A 218 -4.89 13.16 -0.92
C ARG A 218 -6.10 13.57 -0.08
N GLN A 219 -6.70 12.60 0.59
CA GLN A 219 -7.71 12.80 1.62
C GLN A 219 -7.32 12.05 2.87
N TYR A 220 -7.41 12.71 4.02
CA TYR A 220 -7.16 12.08 5.31
C TYR A 220 -8.49 11.56 5.85
N GLU A 221 -8.62 10.24 5.93
CA GLU A 221 -9.87 9.59 6.31
C GLU A 221 -9.93 9.31 7.82
N SER A 222 -8.76 9.23 8.47
CA SER A 222 -8.61 9.19 9.93
C SER A 222 -7.54 10.18 10.42
N PHE A 223 -7.46 10.35 11.75
CA PHE A 223 -6.57 11.31 12.40
C PHE A 223 -5.81 10.74 13.61
N GLY A 224 -5.70 9.41 13.76
CA GLY A 224 -4.86 8.83 14.82
C GLY A 224 -5.55 8.64 16.17
N THR A 225 -6.87 8.80 16.27
CA THR A 225 -7.57 8.64 17.56
C THR A 225 -7.71 7.17 17.93
N ASN A 226 -7.14 6.79 19.07
CA ASN A 226 -6.95 5.42 19.57
C ASN A 226 -6.04 4.55 18.69
N GLU A 227 -5.15 5.19 17.93
CA GLU A 227 -4.17 4.53 17.07
C GLU A 227 -2.76 4.73 17.66
N PHE A 228 -1.98 3.66 17.69
CA PHE A 228 -0.62 3.61 18.23
C PHE A 228 0.32 3.01 17.18
N ASP A 229 0.89 3.88 16.36
CA ASP A 229 1.66 3.47 15.19
C ASP A 229 3.16 3.46 15.48
N VAL A 230 3.89 2.70 14.68
CA VAL A 230 5.35 2.74 14.63
C VAL A 230 5.76 3.16 13.23
N LEU A 231 6.43 4.31 13.13
CA LEU A 231 6.98 4.85 11.88
C LEU A 231 8.51 4.68 11.92
N ILE A 232 9.07 3.96 10.95
CA ILE A 232 10.48 3.57 10.93
C ILE A 232 11.12 4.18 9.69
N GLY A 233 12.02 5.14 9.91
CA GLY A 233 12.74 5.84 8.85
C GLY A 233 13.56 4.93 7.95
N SER A 234 13.73 5.38 6.71
CA SER A 234 14.52 4.79 5.66
C SER A 234 15.99 5.29 5.69
N PRO A 235 16.87 4.81 4.80
CA PRO A 235 18.20 5.43 4.62
C PRO A 235 18.19 6.84 3.99
N GLY A 236 17.05 7.26 3.43
CA GLY A 236 16.86 8.49 2.65
C GLY A 236 16.70 9.74 3.52
N VAL A 237 15.80 10.63 3.08
CA VAL A 237 15.33 11.78 3.85
C VAL A 237 13.89 11.50 4.23
N ASP A 238 13.62 11.28 5.51
CA ASP A 238 12.29 10.89 5.97
C ASP A 238 11.49 12.09 6.46
N THR A 239 10.19 12.08 6.19
CA THR A 239 9.23 13.02 6.76
C THR A 239 8.18 12.25 7.54
N PHE A 240 8.26 12.33 8.87
CA PHE A 240 7.28 11.76 9.78
C PHE A 240 6.13 12.74 9.97
N VAL A 241 4.93 12.37 9.54
CA VAL A 241 3.78 13.28 9.55
C VAL A 241 2.98 13.11 10.83
N LEU A 242 2.96 14.14 11.68
CA LEU A 242 2.11 14.23 12.89
C LEU A 242 1.10 15.39 12.82
N GLY A 243 1.00 16.03 11.66
CA GLY A 243 0.03 17.08 11.37
C GLY A 243 -0.14 17.26 9.87
N VAL A 244 -1.37 17.49 9.44
CA VAL A 244 -1.76 17.45 8.04
C VAL A 244 -2.40 18.76 7.59
N PRO A 245 -2.21 19.18 6.32
CA PRO A 245 -2.84 20.37 5.80
C PRO A 245 -4.34 20.14 5.52
N PRO A 246 -5.12 21.21 5.27
CA PRO A 246 -6.48 21.08 4.79
C PRO A 246 -6.55 20.28 3.49
N THR A 247 -7.58 19.46 3.36
CA THR A 247 -7.97 18.75 2.13
C THR A 247 -9.43 19.06 1.79
N ALA A 248 -9.90 18.62 0.62
CA ALA A 248 -11.29 18.85 0.23
C ALA A 248 -12.32 18.22 1.20
N GLY A 249 -11.99 17.11 1.85
CA GLY A 249 -12.80 16.49 2.90
C GLY A 249 -12.59 17.10 4.29
N ASN A 250 -11.45 17.77 4.52
CA ASN A 250 -11.04 18.29 5.83
C ASN A 250 -10.55 19.74 5.70
N PHE A 251 -11.43 20.72 5.91
CA PHE A 251 -11.15 22.12 5.59
C PHE A 251 -10.16 22.84 6.51
N ASN A 252 -9.64 22.16 7.54
CA ASN A 252 -8.67 22.72 8.46
C ASN A 252 -7.42 21.84 8.51
N ALA A 253 -6.28 22.47 8.79
CA ALA A 253 -5.09 21.73 9.15
C ALA A 253 -5.34 21.02 10.48
N THR A 254 -4.96 19.76 10.60
CA THR A 254 -5.34 18.90 11.71
C THR A 254 -4.11 18.22 12.32
N PRO A 255 -3.89 18.27 13.65
CA PRO A 255 -2.89 17.44 14.29
C PRO A 255 -3.31 15.97 14.21
N LEU A 256 -2.37 15.07 13.94
CA LEU A 256 -2.61 13.64 14.06
C LEU A 256 -2.37 13.20 15.51
N TYR A 257 -3.03 12.11 15.92
CA TYR A 257 -2.91 11.50 17.25
C TYR A 257 -3.37 12.38 18.42
N LEU A 258 -4.22 13.39 18.16
CA LEU A 258 -4.75 14.22 19.24
C LEU A 258 -5.70 13.41 20.14
N GLY A 259 -5.57 13.56 21.45
CA GLY A 259 -6.27 12.76 22.44
C GLY A 259 -5.53 11.44 22.77
N ASN A 260 -6.26 10.34 22.83
CA ASN A 260 -5.67 9.04 23.15
C ASN A 260 -5.13 8.38 21.87
N GLY A 261 -3.88 8.64 21.50
CA GLY A 261 -3.19 8.05 20.34
C GLY A 261 -1.73 8.51 20.32
N GLN A 262 -0.86 7.87 19.54
CA GLN A 262 0.56 8.25 19.46
C GLN A 262 1.28 7.55 18.30
N ALA A 263 2.17 8.28 17.60
CA ALA A 263 3.18 7.65 16.74
C ALA A 263 4.52 7.47 17.45
N THR A 264 5.08 6.27 17.38
CA THR A 264 6.47 5.98 17.78
C THR A 264 7.36 6.08 16.56
N ILE A 265 8.33 7.00 16.58
CA ILE A 265 9.28 7.25 15.50
C ILE A 265 10.58 6.52 15.82
N ARG A 266 11.06 5.71 14.87
CA ARG A 266 12.33 4.98 14.92
C ARG A 266 13.22 5.39 13.76
N ASN A 267 14.54 5.24 13.96
CA ASN A 267 15.57 5.56 12.98
C ASN A 267 15.59 7.03 12.52
N PHE A 268 15.19 7.96 13.38
CA PHE A 268 15.24 9.39 13.06
C PHE A 268 16.69 9.90 13.00
N ASP A 269 17.13 10.37 11.83
CA ASP A 269 18.40 11.04 11.55
C ASP A 269 18.21 12.56 11.54
N ILE A 270 18.56 13.23 12.64
CA ILE A 270 18.49 14.68 12.82
C ILE A 270 19.17 15.50 11.71
N ALA A 271 20.15 14.92 11.00
CA ALA A 271 20.84 15.65 9.93
C ALA A 271 20.02 15.75 8.63
N LYS A 272 18.93 14.99 8.51
CA LYS A 272 18.16 14.82 7.28
C LYS A 272 16.65 14.87 7.50
N ASP A 273 16.19 14.16 8.52
CA ASP A 273 14.78 13.83 8.69
C ASP A 273 13.99 14.98 9.28
N LEU A 274 12.70 14.95 9.00
CA LEU A 274 11.78 16.02 9.29
C LEU A 274 10.56 15.47 10.01
N ILE A 275 9.97 16.29 10.86
CA ILE A 275 8.66 16.02 11.45
C ILE A 275 7.71 17.13 11.01
N GLN A 276 6.63 16.76 10.33
CA GLN A 276 5.58 17.70 9.97
C GLN A 276 4.55 17.81 11.09
N LEU A 277 4.29 19.03 11.53
CA LEU A 277 3.35 19.36 12.60
C LEU A 277 2.25 20.31 12.10
N GLN A 278 1.11 20.32 12.78
CA GLN A 278 0.01 21.24 12.50
C GLN A 278 0.27 22.59 13.16
N GLY A 279 0.24 23.68 12.39
CA GLY A 279 0.41 25.04 12.88
C GLY A 279 1.31 25.85 11.97
N ASN A 280 1.85 26.94 12.51
CA ASN A 280 2.83 27.80 11.89
C ASN A 280 4.18 27.76 12.61
N SER A 281 4.23 27.32 13.88
CA SER A 281 5.48 27.18 14.64
C SER A 281 5.31 26.32 15.89
N LEU A 282 6.43 25.99 16.55
CA LEU A 282 6.45 25.34 17.87
C LEU A 282 5.69 26.14 18.95
N ASN A 283 5.50 27.45 18.79
CA ASN A 283 4.75 28.26 19.74
C ASN A 283 3.23 27.98 19.73
N ASP A 284 2.73 27.21 18.76
CA ASP A 284 1.31 26.87 18.63
C ASP A 284 0.87 25.72 19.56
N GLY A 285 1.39 25.75 20.80
CA GLY A 285 1.07 24.82 21.87
C GLY A 285 1.96 23.58 21.94
N TYR A 286 3.09 23.56 21.23
CA TYR A 286 4.00 22.42 21.23
C TYR A 286 5.02 22.49 22.37
N SER A 287 5.37 21.31 22.88
CA SER A 287 6.52 21.13 23.77
C SER A 287 7.27 19.85 23.41
N LEU A 288 8.60 19.92 23.48
CA LEU A 288 9.51 18.83 23.16
C LEU A 288 10.20 18.42 24.46
N ASN A 289 9.76 17.30 25.04
CA ASN A 289 10.12 16.92 26.40
C ASN A 289 10.87 15.59 26.39
N PRO A 290 12.12 15.51 26.87
CA PRO A 290 12.78 14.24 27.10
C PRO A 290 12.02 13.40 28.15
N VAL A 291 11.75 12.14 27.82
CA VAL A 291 11.13 11.16 28.71
C VAL A 291 11.95 9.88 28.67
N GLY A 292 12.75 9.63 29.72
CA GLY A 292 13.72 8.55 29.72
C GLY A 292 14.77 8.74 28.61
N SER A 293 14.93 7.76 27.73
CA SER A 293 15.81 7.83 26.56
C SER A 293 15.18 8.49 25.33
N ASN A 294 13.88 8.81 25.38
CA ASN A 294 13.11 9.21 24.21
C ASN A 294 12.78 10.70 24.23
N LEU A 295 12.45 11.28 23.08
CA LEU A 295 11.88 12.63 22.99
C LEU A 295 10.38 12.55 22.75
N SER A 296 9.59 13.13 23.65
CA SER A 296 8.14 13.25 23.51
C SER A 296 7.77 14.56 22.83
N ILE A 297 7.01 14.49 21.74
CA ILE A 297 6.44 15.61 21.01
C ILE A 297 5.00 15.76 21.47
N GLN A 298 4.72 16.84 22.20
CA GLN A 298 3.42 17.06 22.81
C GLN A 298 2.78 18.32 22.29
N ARG A 299 1.45 18.33 22.27
CA ARG A 299 0.66 19.52 22.00
C ARG A 299 -0.47 19.66 23.00
N PHE A 300 -0.52 20.80 23.70
CA PHE A 300 -1.52 21.05 24.77
C PHE A 300 -1.60 19.94 25.83
N GLY A 301 -0.50 19.20 26.04
CA GLY A 301 -0.42 18.09 27.00
C GLY A 301 -0.66 16.70 26.42
N ASP A 302 -1.23 16.60 25.21
CA ASP A 302 -1.38 15.32 24.51
C ASP A 302 -0.07 14.94 23.81
N VAL A 303 0.31 13.66 23.86
CA VAL A 303 1.53 13.17 23.20
C VAL A 303 1.18 12.75 21.77
N LEU A 304 1.62 13.50 20.77
CA LEU A 304 1.36 13.17 19.37
C LEU A 304 2.37 12.14 18.85
N GLY A 305 3.62 12.25 19.28
CA GLY A 305 4.67 11.32 18.86
C GLY A 305 5.82 11.20 19.84
N VAL A 306 6.58 10.13 19.70
CA VAL A 306 7.76 9.83 20.52
C VAL A 306 8.90 9.37 19.63
N ILE A 307 10.04 10.05 19.67
CA ILE A 307 11.26 9.62 18.98
C ILE A 307 12.05 8.70 19.92
N GLU A 308 12.16 7.43 19.55
CA GLU A 308 12.97 6.46 20.30
C GLU A 308 14.45 6.86 20.28
N GLY A 309 15.08 6.89 21.46
CA GLY A 309 16.47 7.33 21.59
C GLY A 309 16.70 8.83 21.40
N GLY A 310 15.63 9.62 21.23
CA GLY A 310 15.72 11.03 20.88
C GLY A 310 15.98 12.01 22.02
N ALA A 311 16.18 11.58 23.27
CA ALA A 311 16.20 12.48 24.44
C ALA A 311 17.21 13.64 24.37
N SER A 312 18.29 13.51 23.59
CA SER A 312 19.30 14.55 23.38
C SER A 312 19.11 15.38 22.10
N LEU A 313 18.09 15.10 21.31
CA LEU A 313 17.79 15.85 20.09
C LEU A 313 17.31 17.26 20.44
N ASN A 314 17.75 18.23 19.65
CA ASN A 314 17.33 19.63 19.77
C ASN A 314 16.64 20.05 18.48
N LEU A 315 15.40 19.59 18.31
CA LEU A 315 14.58 19.91 17.14
C LEU A 315 14.21 21.39 17.16
N ILE A 316 14.40 22.06 16.03
CA ILE A 316 14.05 23.47 15.86
C ILE A 316 12.99 23.64 14.79
N PHE A 317 12.29 24.77 14.82
CA PHE A 317 11.50 25.20 13.68
C PHE A 317 12.41 25.41 12.47
N LEU A 318 12.05 24.82 11.34
CA LEU A 318 12.76 25.00 10.08
C LEU A 318 12.00 25.96 9.16
N GLU A 319 10.78 25.59 8.78
CA GLU A 319 9.95 26.38 7.89
C GLU A 319 8.45 26.12 8.08
N ALA A 320 7.63 27.07 7.65
CA ALA A 320 6.19 26.93 7.55
C ALA A 320 5.81 26.61 6.10
N ASN A 321 4.93 25.63 5.90
CA ASN A 321 4.54 25.14 4.59
C ASN A 321 3.47 26.04 3.91
N GLY A 322 3.00 27.09 4.60
CA GLY A 322 1.97 28.01 4.08
C GLY A 322 0.56 27.42 3.94
N ASN A 323 0.35 26.21 4.46
CA ASN A 323 -0.90 25.45 4.37
C ASN A 323 -1.41 25.03 5.77
N GLY A 324 -0.95 25.69 6.83
CA GLY A 324 -1.30 25.36 8.21
C GLY A 324 -0.52 24.18 8.80
N THR A 325 0.55 23.73 8.14
CA THR A 325 1.59 22.86 8.73
C THR A 325 2.97 23.52 8.68
N PHE A 326 3.89 22.99 9.48
CA PHE A 326 5.29 23.42 9.53
C PHE A 326 6.21 22.23 9.79
N MET A 327 7.49 22.41 9.53
CA MET A 327 8.52 21.38 9.67
C MET A 327 9.45 21.68 10.84
N ILE A 328 9.80 20.63 11.59
CA ILE A 328 10.90 20.64 12.54
C ILE A 328 11.93 19.56 12.19
N GLY A 329 13.17 19.79 12.61
CA GLY A 329 14.31 18.90 12.45
C GLY A 329 15.53 19.47 13.14
#